data_AF-N1QRU5-F1
#
_entry.id   AF-N1QRU5-F1
#
_cell.length_a   1.000
_cell.length_b   1.000
_cell.length_c   1.000
_cell.angle_alpha   90.00
_cell.angle_beta   90.00
_cell.angle_gamma   90.00
#
_symmetry.space_group_name_H-M   'P 1'
#
loop_
_entity.id
_entity.type
_entity.pdbx_description
1 polymer ?
#
loop_
_entity_poly.entity_id
_entity_poly.type
_entity_poly.pdbx_seq_one_letter_code
_entity_poly.pdbx_strand_id
1 'polypeptide(L)'
;MPLLHLAHLLLGRRLASAVTFFTTPRNAPFIRAGLAGAGAGAAVVELPFPSEQDAPQSTDELPSSTSLVDFVTAVAALQPAFADALAKIEPRPDLLVHDGFLRWAKDIADELGMPRLVTLGFGGFATYVNRAVTAHRPHARVSSPSEPFPVHGVPDLRLTKADLNPPFDDPEPSGPHWDLICKNRISMYSSRGIIVNSFHELESIYIDLWNREFDIKMWPIGPLCLEASEPAVQTKDDREISEWLDSRLAMDRPVLYVAFGSQAELSRAQLEEIAVGLDNSGVDFLWVVRSKWLNPDDRFNDRFGDRGKVVEGFINQLGVLGHKSVKGFFTHCGWNSVLESITMGVPILAFPMAAEQKLNAKFVVDVIHVGLRVRPKEDANKAGSGLVMSGDVQVLARELILGEEGKRAAARAGELSVSSRKTMDIGGSSFENLAQMVQEVSETHANNAKIARRCRHPVAIVAKTINGCSLCDCQLQQQKLYTTPTSAQHHSGGGQGQQNSPLVLAKLSAGGSFSRYRL
;
A
#
# COMPACT_ATOMS: atom_id res chain seq x y z
N MET A 1 5.49 -1.58 7.55
CA MET A 1 6.68 -2.08 6.82
C MET A 1 7.19 -1.11 5.76
N PRO A 2 6.46 -0.74 4.69
CA PRO A 2 7.03 0.05 3.58
C PRO A 2 7.69 1.35 4.02
N LEU A 3 7.09 2.05 4.98
CA LEU A 3 7.61 3.30 5.50
C LEU A 3 8.89 3.11 6.35
N LEU A 4 9.15 1.93 6.92
CA LEU A 4 10.43 1.61 7.56
C LEU A 4 11.53 1.50 6.50
N HIS A 5 11.27 0.80 5.40
CA HIS A 5 12.21 0.70 4.28
C HIS A 5 12.48 2.07 3.64
N LEU A 6 11.45 2.92 3.53
CA LEU A 6 11.63 4.31 3.10
C LEU A 6 12.60 5.07 4.03
N ALA A 7 12.49 4.89 5.35
CA ALA A 7 13.40 5.54 6.29
C ALA A 7 14.85 5.07 6.11
N HIS A 8 15.07 3.77 5.88
CA HIS A 8 16.39 3.23 5.54
C HIS A 8 16.95 3.87 4.27
N LEU A 9 16.15 3.99 3.20
CA LEU A 9 16.57 4.66 1.97
C LEU A 9 16.95 6.12 2.19
N LEU A 10 16.11 6.87 2.92
CA LEU A 10 16.33 8.29 3.17
C LEU A 10 17.61 8.53 3.96
N LEU A 11 17.84 7.75 5.02
CA LEU A 11 19.02 7.87 5.87
C LEU A 11 20.27 7.31 5.18
N GLY A 12 20.17 6.12 4.57
CA GLY A 12 21.27 5.45 3.89
C GLY A 12 21.80 6.24 2.69
N ARG A 13 20.91 6.89 1.92
CA ARG A 13 21.27 7.77 0.80
C ARG A 13 21.58 9.20 1.23
N ARG A 14 21.52 9.51 2.53
CA ARG A 14 21.73 10.86 3.10
C ARG A 14 20.79 11.91 2.49
N LEU A 15 19.61 11.49 2.08
CA LEU A 15 18.52 12.38 1.65
C LEU A 15 17.79 12.99 2.86
N ALA A 16 17.92 12.37 4.03
CA ALA A 16 17.54 12.92 5.32
C ALA A 16 18.69 12.80 6.33
N SER A 17 18.85 13.79 7.20
CA SER A 17 19.76 13.71 8.35
C SER A 17 19.12 13.01 9.55
N ALA A 18 17.79 13.06 9.65
CA ALA A 18 17.04 12.38 10.68
C ALA A 18 15.63 11.98 10.21
N VAL A 19 15.12 10.87 10.75
CA VAL A 19 13.75 10.40 10.56
C VAL A 19 13.16 10.01 11.91
N THR A 20 12.04 10.63 12.28
CA THR A 20 11.32 10.38 13.53
C THR A 20 9.98 9.72 13.26
N PHE A 21 9.77 8.53 13.82
CA PHE A 21 8.50 7.81 13.77
C PHE A 21 7.65 8.12 15.00
N PHE A 22 6.39 8.42 14.78
CA PHE A 22 5.35 8.50 15.78
C PHE A 22 4.50 7.23 15.71
N THR A 23 4.35 6.59 16.86
CA THR A 23 3.68 5.30 17.00
C THR A 23 3.08 5.20 18.40
N THR A 24 2.28 4.17 18.66
CA THR A 24 1.81 3.86 20.03
C THR A 24 2.83 2.99 20.77
N PRO A 25 2.80 2.96 22.13
CA PRO A 25 3.68 2.10 22.92
C PRO A 25 3.64 0.62 22.52
N ARG A 26 2.45 0.09 22.21
CA ARG A 26 2.28 -1.31 21.78
C ARG A 26 3.03 -1.62 20.48
N ASN A 27 3.07 -0.66 19.56
CA ASN A 27 3.70 -0.79 18.25
C ASN A 27 5.19 -0.41 18.25
N ALA A 28 5.67 0.31 19.27
CA ALA A 28 7.02 0.86 19.31
C ALA A 28 8.14 -0.20 19.23
N PRO A 29 8.06 -1.37 19.89
CA PRO A 29 9.09 -2.40 19.78
C PRO A 29 9.30 -2.87 18.34
N PHE A 30 8.22 -3.04 17.58
CA PHE A 30 8.28 -3.45 16.18
C PHE A 30 8.93 -2.38 15.30
N ILE A 31 8.55 -1.10 15.49
CA ILE A 31 9.13 0.01 14.75
C ILE A 31 10.63 0.15 15.06
N ARG A 32 11.03 0.05 16.33
CA ARG A 32 12.44 0.09 16.73
C ARG A 32 13.24 -1.07 16.13
N ALA A 33 12.70 -2.28 16.14
CA ALA A 33 13.34 -3.43 15.51
C ALA A 33 13.51 -3.22 13.99
N GLY A 34 12.49 -2.70 13.32
CA GLY A 34 12.55 -2.41 11.89
C GLY A 34 13.48 -1.25 11.49
N LEU A 35 13.82 -0.37 12.45
CA LEU A 35 14.81 0.71 12.27
C LEU A 35 16.22 0.28 12.70
N ALA A 36 16.41 -0.94 13.21
CA ALA A 36 17.74 -1.45 13.50
C ALA A 36 18.58 -1.41 12.22
N GLY A 37 19.76 -0.81 12.29
CA GLY A 37 20.64 -0.63 11.12
C GLY A 37 20.43 0.67 10.34
N ALA A 38 19.37 1.45 10.60
CA ALA A 38 19.10 2.72 9.89
C ALA A 38 20.08 3.86 10.25
N GLY A 39 20.99 3.63 11.21
CA GLY A 39 21.96 4.61 11.71
C GLY A 39 21.41 5.51 12.81
N ALA A 40 22.25 6.43 13.31
CA ALA A 40 21.94 7.29 14.45
C ALA A 40 20.86 8.35 14.19
N GLY A 41 20.41 8.52 12.94
CA GLY A 41 19.39 9.49 12.55
C GLY A 41 17.95 9.02 12.76
N ALA A 42 17.72 7.77 13.15
CA ALA A 42 16.36 7.23 13.35
C ALA A 42 15.89 7.39 14.80
N ALA A 43 14.69 7.95 15.00
CA ALA A 43 14.08 8.13 16.31
C ALA A 43 12.64 7.59 16.35
N VAL A 44 12.17 7.22 17.55
CA VAL A 44 10.80 6.75 17.79
C VAL A 44 10.19 7.52 18.97
N VAL A 45 9.06 8.16 18.71
CA VAL A 45 8.23 8.87 19.68
C VAL A 45 6.95 8.09 19.91
N GLU A 46 6.68 7.77 21.17
CA GLU A 46 5.49 7.05 21.58
C GLU A 46 4.38 8.02 21.96
N LEU A 47 3.22 7.86 21.33
CA LEU A 47 2.01 8.64 21.60
C LEU A 47 1.08 7.81 22.49
N PRO A 48 0.63 8.35 23.64
CA PRO A 48 -0.31 7.64 24.51
C PRO A 48 -1.62 7.40 23.76
N PHE A 49 -1.98 6.13 23.58
CA PHE A 49 -3.22 5.78 22.88
C PHE A 49 -4.42 6.00 23.82
N PRO A 50 -5.49 6.69 23.37
CA PRO A 50 -6.54 7.23 24.25
C PRO A 50 -7.57 6.19 24.70
N SER A 51 -7.34 4.90 24.49
CA SER A 51 -8.29 3.83 24.81
C SER A 51 -7.87 3.01 26.03
N GLU A 52 -8.81 2.22 26.55
CA GLU A 52 -8.54 1.15 27.51
C GLU A 52 -7.50 0.15 26.97
N GLN A 53 -6.92 -0.61 27.89
CA GLN A 53 -5.78 -1.51 27.66
C GLN A 53 -6.05 -2.57 26.57
N ASP A 54 -7.31 -2.87 26.26
CA ASP A 54 -7.74 -3.93 25.34
C ASP A 54 -8.24 -3.45 23.96
N ALA A 55 -8.34 -2.15 23.69
CA ALA A 55 -8.82 -1.71 22.36
C ALA A 55 -7.78 -1.98 21.26
N PRO A 56 -8.22 -2.19 20.00
CA PRO A 56 -7.32 -2.33 18.86
C PRO A 56 -6.47 -1.07 18.69
N GLN A 57 -5.15 -1.24 18.64
CA GLN A 57 -4.19 -0.17 18.30
C GLN A 57 -3.67 -0.31 16.87
N SER A 58 -4.22 -1.26 16.13
CA SER A 58 -3.87 -1.55 14.75
C SER A 58 -5.02 -2.16 13.96
N THR A 59 -4.91 -2.07 12.64
CA THR A 59 -5.82 -2.71 11.69
C THR A 59 -5.71 -4.24 11.69
N ASP A 60 -4.59 -4.85 12.13
CA ASP A 60 -4.47 -6.31 12.23
C ASP A 60 -5.10 -6.91 13.50
N GLU A 61 -5.37 -6.06 14.49
CA GLU A 61 -6.09 -6.38 15.72
C GLU A 61 -7.62 -6.24 15.56
N LEU A 62 -8.10 -5.77 14.41
CA LEU A 62 -9.53 -5.58 14.19
C LEU A 62 -10.26 -6.92 14.14
N PRO A 63 -11.44 -7.03 14.79
CA PRO A 63 -12.26 -8.24 14.76
C PRO A 63 -12.89 -8.43 13.38
N SER A 64 -13.18 -7.33 12.68
CA SER A 64 -13.65 -7.35 11.31
C SER A 64 -13.25 -6.09 10.54
N SER A 65 -13.11 -6.19 9.22
CA SER A 65 -12.93 -5.07 8.29
C SER A 65 -14.02 -3.99 8.41
N THR A 66 -15.21 -4.33 8.90
CA THR A 66 -16.29 -3.36 9.15
C THR A 66 -15.97 -2.38 10.28
N SER A 67 -15.08 -2.75 11.21
CA SER A 67 -14.62 -1.90 12.31
C SER A 67 -13.58 -0.86 11.90
N LEU A 68 -13.19 -0.80 10.62
CA LEU A 68 -12.18 0.14 10.13
C LEU A 68 -12.56 1.61 10.37
N VAL A 69 -13.83 1.97 10.16
CA VAL A 69 -14.31 3.35 10.32
C VAL A 69 -14.22 3.80 11.79
N ASP A 70 -14.62 2.92 12.70
CA ASP A 70 -14.56 3.18 14.14
C ASP A 70 -13.11 3.28 14.62
N PHE A 71 -12.24 2.39 14.15
CA PHE A 71 -10.82 2.44 14.45
C PHE A 71 -10.17 3.74 13.97
N VAL A 72 -10.38 4.14 12.71
CA VAL A 72 -9.81 5.39 12.18
C VAL A 72 -10.35 6.61 12.94
N THR A 73 -11.61 6.56 13.38
CA THR A 73 -12.21 7.60 14.22
C THR A 73 -11.54 7.66 15.60
N ALA A 74 -11.31 6.51 16.24
CA ALA A 74 -10.63 6.42 17.53
C ALA A 74 -9.17 6.90 17.45
N VAL A 75 -8.46 6.58 16.38
CA VAL A 75 -7.07 7.03 16.14
C VAL A 75 -6.98 8.55 16.03
N ALA A 76 -8.05 9.25 15.65
CA ALA A 76 -8.07 10.72 15.62
C ALA A 76 -7.89 11.36 17.01
N ALA A 77 -8.19 10.65 18.09
CA ALA A 77 -7.94 11.15 19.44
C ALA A 77 -6.44 11.23 19.81
N LEU A 78 -5.53 10.71 18.97
CA LEU A 78 -4.09 10.96 19.08
C LEU A 78 -3.67 12.38 18.65
N GLN A 79 -4.55 13.14 18.00
CA GLN A 79 -4.23 14.46 17.44
C GLN A 79 -3.53 15.41 18.43
N PRO A 80 -4.04 15.66 19.66
CA PRO A 80 -3.39 16.58 20.59
C PRO A 80 -2.00 16.11 21.01
N ALA A 81 -1.85 14.83 21.34
CA ALA A 81 -0.56 14.26 21.74
C ALA A 81 0.47 14.31 20.59
N PHE A 82 0.03 14.08 19.35
CA PHE A 82 0.89 14.22 18.18
C PHE A 82 1.32 15.68 17.96
N ALA A 83 0.41 16.65 18.06
CA ALA A 83 0.73 18.06 17.90
C ALA A 83 1.79 18.51 18.93
N ASP A 84 1.58 18.18 20.20
CA ASP A 84 2.52 18.49 21.29
C ASP A 84 3.89 17.84 21.07
N ALA A 85 3.90 16.58 20.65
CA ALA A 85 5.14 15.84 20.42
C ALA A 85 5.91 16.37 19.21
N LEU A 86 5.21 16.67 18.11
CA LEU A 86 5.79 17.24 16.90
C LEU A 86 6.39 18.64 17.16
N ALA A 87 5.71 19.47 17.95
CA ALA A 87 6.20 20.81 18.31
C ALA A 87 7.48 20.79 19.16
N LYS A 88 7.78 19.68 19.84
CA LYS A 88 8.97 19.50 20.70
C LYS A 88 10.18 18.94 19.97
N ILE A 89 10.03 18.50 18.71
CA ILE A 89 11.17 17.93 17.96
C ILE A 89 12.11 19.06 17.56
N GLU A 90 13.37 18.93 17.95
CA GLU A 90 14.47 19.80 17.56
C GLU A 90 15.59 19.01 16.87
N PRO A 91 16.10 19.46 15.70
CA PRO A 91 15.60 20.60 14.94
C PRO A 91 14.21 20.31 14.36
N ARG A 92 13.41 21.37 14.19
CA ARG A 92 12.06 21.26 13.61
C ARG A 92 12.07 20.45 12.30
N PRO A 93 11.17 19.46 12.13
CA PRO A 93 11.06 18.72 10.88
C PRO A 93 10.68 19.59 9.67
N ASP A 94 11.29 19.28 8.53
CA ASP A 94 11.09 19.95 7.25
C ASP A 94 9.93 19.37 6.46
N LEU A 95 9.58 18.10 6.70
CA LEU A 95 8.51 17.40 5.96
C LEU A 95 7.86 16.32 6.83
N LEU A 96 6.54 16.23 6.73
CA LEU A 96 5.74 15.15 7.30
C LEU A 96 5.31 14.14 6.23
N VAL A 97 5.64 12.87 6.44
CA VAL A 97 5.08 11.76 5.66
C VAL A 97 4.01 11.08 6.50
N HIS A 98 2.77 11.04 6.02
CA HIS A 98 1.68 10.41 6.77
C HIS A 98 0.86 9.43 5.93
N ASP A 99 0.22 8.51 6.63
CA ASP A 99 -0.77 7.61 6.06
C ASP A 99 -2.06 8.36 5.72
N GLY A 100 -2.69 8.05 4.59
CA GLY A 100 -3.91 8.70 4.12
C GLY A 100 -5.13 8.52 5.02
N PHE A 101 -5.14 7.51 5.90
CA PHE A 101 -6.19 7.34 6.91
C PHE A 101 -6.03 8.28 8.10
N LEU A 102 -4.85 8.89 8.28
CA LEU A 102 -4.54 9.81 9.37
C LEU A 102 -4.77 11.26 8.95
N ARG A 103 -5.96 11.54 8.39
CA ARG A 103 -6.30 12.82 7.78
C ARG A 103 -6.15 14.02 8.72
N TRP A 104 -6.26 13.82 10.03
CA TRP A 104 -6.14 14.86 11.07
C TRP A 104 -4.71 15.39 11.20
N ALA A 105 -3.70 14.64 10.72
CA ALA A 105 -2.32 15.11 10.68
C ALA A 105 -2.14 16.30 9.71
N LYS A 106 -3.09 16.48 8.78
CA LYS A 106 -3.12 17.64 7.87
C LYS A 106 -3.18 18.95 8.64
N ASP A 107 -4.17 19.11 9.51
CA ASP A 107 -4.49 20.42 10.09
C ASP A 107 -3.33 20.90 10.98
N ILE A 108 -2.71 19.96 11.69
CA ILE A 108 -1.51 20.20 12.53
C ILE A 108 -0.31 20.63 11.68
N ALA A 109 -0.08 19.96 10.54
CA ALA A 109 1.02 20.33 9.66
C ALA A 109 0.78 21.69 8.99
N ASP A 110 -0.45 21.99 8.61
CA ASP A 110 -0.82 23.27 8.00
C ASP A 110 -0.65 24.42 8.99
N GLU A 111 -1.05 24.25 10.26
CA GLU A 111 -0.81 25.21 11.35
C GLU A 111 0.67 25.51 11.56
N LEU A 112 1.52 24.49 11.45
CA LEU A 112 2.96 24.65 11.55
C LEU A 112 3.56 25.23 10.25
N GLY A 113 2.85 25.19 9.12
CA GLY A 113 3.39 25.50 7.79
C GLY A 113 4.40 24.46 7.30
N MET A 114 4.20 23.19 7.67
CA MET A 114 5.02 22.05 7.30
C MET A 114 4.46 21.37 6.04
N PRO A 115 5.28 21.10 5.01
CA PRO A 115 4.82 20.38 3.83
C PRO A 115 4.52 18.93 4.19
N ARG A 116 3.62 18.32 3.43
CA ARG A 116 3.19 16.93 3.64
C ARG A 116 3.29 16.13 2.36
N LEU A 117 3.75 14.89 2.52
CA LEU A 117 3.54 13.82 1.56
C LEU A 117 2.62 12.78 2.19
N VAL A 118 1.75 12.20 1.36
CA VAL A 118 0.79 11.18 1.79
C VAL A 118 1.12 9.86 1.13
N THR A 119 0.90 8.75 1.83
CA THR A 119 0.90 7.41 1.23
C THR A 119 -0.40 6.70 1.54
N LEU A 120 -0.91 5.93 0.56
CA LEU A 120 -2.12 5.12 0.72
C LEU A 120 -1.81 3.63 0.88
N GLY A 121 -0.56 3.22 0.66
CA GLY A 121 -0.20 1.80 0.59
C GLY A 121 -0.68 1.07 -0.65
N PHE A 122 -1.29 1.76 -1.62
CA PHE A 122 -1.81 1.20 -2.88
C PHE A 122 -0.81 1.37 -4.04
N GLY A 123 -1.00 0.58 -5.10
CA GLY A 123 -0.37 0.79 -6.40
C GLY A 123 -0.98 1.95 -7.19
N GLY A 124 -0.26 2.41 -8.22
CA GLY A 124 -0.73 3.46 -9.13
C GLY A 124 -2.00 3.07 -9.89
N PHE A 125 -2.10 1.81 -10.32
CA PHE A 125 -3.27 1.23 -10.99
C PHE A 125 -4.54 1.39 -10.15
N ALA A 126 -4.54 0.83 -8.93
CA ALA A 126 -5.70 0.87 -8.06
C ALA A 126 -6.08 2.31 -7.69
N THR A 127 -5.09 3.17 -7.48
CA THR A 127 -5.30 4.61 -7.18
C THR A 127 -5.99 5.33 -8.33
N TYR A 128 -5.49 5.17 -9.57
CA TYR A 128 -6.07 5.79 -10.75
C TYR A 128 -7.46 5.24 -11.06
N VAL A 129 -7.61 3.91 -11.09
CA VAL A 129 -8.88 3.23 -11.41
C VAL A 129 -9.97 3.64 -10.43
N ASN A 130 -9.71 3.61 -9.11
CA ASN A 130 -10.68 4.05 -8.12
C ASN A 130 -11.11 5.51 -8.32
N ARG A 131 -10.19 6.38 -8.73
CA ARG A 131 -10.51 7.78 -9.05
C ARG A 131 -11.37 7.90 -10.31
N ALA A 132 -11.04 7.17 -11.38
CA ALA A 132 -11.79 7.17 -12.63
C ALA A 132 -13.20 6.61 -12.45
N VAL A 133 -13.33 5.47 -11.76
CA VAL A 133 -14.60 4.79 -11.46
C VAL A 133 -15.51 5.69 -10.64
N THR A 134 -15.00 6.31 -9.56
CA THR A 134 -15.78 7.24 -8.72
C THR A 134 -16.27 8.46 -9.51
N ALA A 135 -15.43 9.04 -10.37
CA ALA A 135 -15.77 10.30 -11.03
C ALA A 135 -16.69 10.15 -12.24
N HIS A 136 -16.51 9.07 -13.02
CA HIS A 136 -17.26 8.87 -14.26
C HIS A 136 -18.40 7.86 -14.14
N ARG A 137 -18.42 7.06 -13.05
CA ARG A 137 -19.45 6.07 -12.73
C ARG A 137 -19.82 5.15 -13.91
N PRO A 138 -18.85 4.55 -14.63
CA PRO A 138 -19.17 3.73 -15.81
C PRO A 138 -20.01 2.49 -15.44
N HIS A 139 -19.84 1.97 -14.24
CA HIS A 139 -20.61 0.86 -13.68
C HIS A 139 -22.08 1.19 -13.38
N ALA A 140 -22.48 2.47 -13.40
CA ALA A 140 -23.89 2.87 -13.35
C ALA A 140 -24.65 2.48 -14.63
N ARG A 141 -23.93 2.24 -15.74
CA ARG A 141 -24.48 2.03 -17.07
C ARG A 141 -24.64 0.56 -17.45
N VAL A 142 -24.25 -0.36 -16.56
CA VAL A 142 -24.32 -1.81 -16.79
C VAL A 142 -25.38 -2.47 -15.92
N SER A 143 -26.06 -3.45 -16.48
CA SER A 143 -27.20 -4.12 -15.83
C SER A 143 -26.80 -5.39 -15.07
N SER A 144 -25.65 -5.99 -15.38
CA SER A 144 -25.14 -7.20 -14.71
C SER A 144 -23.82 -6.95 -13.97
N PRO A 145 -23.57 -7.62 -12.82
CA PRO A 145 -22.26 -7.58 -12.16
C PRO A 145 -21.08 -8.05 -13.03
N SER A 146 -21.35 -8.93 -13.99
CA SER A 146 -20.36 -9.51 -14.91
C SER A 146 -20.21 -8.75 -16.24
N GLU A 147 -21.04 -7.73 -16.48
CA GLU A 147 -20.99 -6.95 -17.72
C GLU A 147 -19.79 -5.99 -17.71
N PRO A 148 -18.90 -6.04 -18.73
CA PRO A 148 -17.66 -5.26 -18.73
C PRO A 148 -17.85 -3.82 -19.21
N PHE A 149 -17.41 -2.86 -18.41
CA PHE A 149 -17.39 -1.43 -18.74
C PHE A 149 -15.95 -0.89 -18.90
N PRO A 150 -15.75 0.17 -19.71
CA PRO A 150 -14.43 0.77 -19.91
C PRO A 150 -14.00 1.65 -18.73
N VAL A 151 -12.69 1.79 -18.53
CA VAL A 151 -12.10 2.76 -17.60
C VAL A 151 -11.78 4.05 -18.34
N HIS A 152 -12.25 5.19 -17.81
CA HIS A 152 -11.94 6.50 -18.39
C HIS A 152 -10.43 6.74 -18.44
N GLY A 153 -9.92 7.23 -19.57
CA GLY A 153 -8.49 7.48 -19.79
C GLY A 153 -7.66 6.25 -20.15
N VAL A 154 -8.21 5.03 -20.08
CA VAL A 154 -7.51 3.76 -20.36
C VAL A 154 -8.34 2.90 -21.32
N PRO A 155 -8.29 3.14 -22.64
CA PRO A 155 -9.21 2.55 -23.62
C PRO A 155 -9.27 1.02 -23.62
N ASP A 156 -8.13 0.35 -23.41
CA ASP A 156 -8.01 -1.10 -23.49
C ASP A 156 -8.39 -1.81 -22.18
N LEU A 157 -8.57 -1.06 -21.09
CA LEU A 157 -8.91 -1.62 -19.78
C LEU A 157 -10.43 -1.72 -19.60
N ARG A 158 -10.89 -2.96 -19.39
CA ARG A 158 -12.27 -3.26 -19.03
C ARG A 158 -12.36 -3.86 -17.64
N LEU A 159 -13.34 -3.40 -16.87
CA LEU A 159 -13.66 -3.90 -15.54
C LEU A 159 -15.11 -4.38 -15.49
N THR A 160 -15.38 -5.28 -14.56
CA THR A 160 -16.73 -5.67 -14.16
C THR A 160 -17.02 -5.13 -12.75
N LYS A 161 -18.29 -5.12 -12.31
CA LYS A 161 -18.59 -4.75 -10.91
C LYS A 161 -17.92 -5.73 -9.94
N ALA A 162 -17.77 -6.99 -10.34
CA ALA A 162 -17.07 -8.02 -9.57
C ALA A 162 -15.56 -7.77 -9.40
N ASP A 163 -14.95 -6.83 -10.14
CA ASP A 163 -13.57 -6.39 -9.94
C ASP A 163 -13.44 -5.23 -8.95
N LEU A 164 -14.57 -4.67 -8.50
CA LEU A 164 -14.65 -3.59 -7.53
C LEU A 164 -15.02 -4.13 -6.15
N ASN A 165 -14.63 -3.37 -5.11
CA ASN A 165 -14.96 -3.66 -3.72
C ASN A 165 -15.81 -2.54 -3.15
N PRO A 166 -16.68 -2.81 -2.16
CA PRO A 166 -17.41 -1.77 -1.45
C PRO A 166 -16.49 -0.67 -0.90
N PRO A 167 -16.88 0.62 -1.03
CA PRO A 167 -18.14 1.10 -1.64
C PRO A 167 -18.01 1.45 -3.13
N PHE A 168 -16.93 1.04 -3.82
CA PHE A 168 -16.66 1.43 -5.21
C PHE A 168 -17.50 0.66 -6.25
N ASP A 169 -18.09 -0.47 -5.86
CA ASP A 169 -19.00 -1.27 -6.67
C ASP A 169 -20.42 -0.67 -6.75
N ASP A 170 -20.76 0.24 -5.84
CA ASP A 170 -21.99 1.03 -5.85
C ASP A 170 -21.83 2.32 -6.69
N PRO A 171 -22.67 2.54 -7.72
CA PRO A 171 -22.73 3.80 -8.47
C PRO A 171 -23.04 5.05 -7.65
N GLU A 172 -23.76 4.91 -6.54
CA GLU A 172 -24.18 6.01 -5.66
C GLU A 172 -23.81 5.70 -4.20
N PRO A 173 -22.50 5.58 -3.92
CA PRO A 173 -22.03 5.15 -2.61
C PRO A 173 -22.39 6.18 -1.54
N SER A 174 -22.80 5.68 -0.38
CA SER A 174 -23.19 6.51 0.76
C SER A 174 -22.80 5.84 2.09
N GLY A 175 -22.98 6.59 3.18
CA GLY A 175 -22.73 6.10 4.54
C GLY A 175 -21.31 6.32 5.06
N PRO A 176 -21.03 5.90 6.31
CA PRO A 176 -19.83 6.30 7.04
C PRO A 176 -18.50 5.92 6.36
N HIS A 177 -18.46 4.75 5.71
CA HIS A 177 -17.27 4.32 4.97
C HIS A 177 -16.99 5.20 3.75
N TRP A 178 -18.04 5.58 3.01
CA TRP A 178 -17.91 6.50 1.89
C TRP A 178 -17.49 7.91 2.34
N ASP A 179 -18.08 8.41 3.43
CA ASP A 179 -17.71 9.70 4.02
C ASP A 179 -16.24 9.73 4.44
N LEU A 180 -15.75 8.64 5.03
CA LEU A 180 -14.34 8.48 5.39
C LEU A 180 -13.45 8.57 4.14
N ILE A 181 -13.77 7.83 3.08
CA ILE A 181 -13.04 7.85 1.82
C ILE A 181 -13.01 9.27 1.22
N CYS A 182 -14.16 9.97 1.22
CA CYS A 182 -14.23 11.34 0.70
C CYS A 182 -13.34 12.30 1.50
N LYS A 183 -13.41 12.25 2.83
CA LYS A 183 -12.58 13.08 3.72
C LYS A 183 -11.09 12.79 3.54
N ASN A 184 -10.72 11.51 3.42
CA ASN A 184 -9.33 11.11 3.19
C ASN A 184 -8.82 11.60 1.83
N ARG A 185 -9.63 11.53 0.77
CA ARG A 185 -9.27 12.07 -0.55
C ARG A 185 -9.09 13.59 -0.52
N ILE A 186 -9.97 14.33 0.14
CA ILE A 186 -9.82 15.80 0.28
C ILE A 186 -8.50 16.14 0.98
N SER A 187 -8.18 15.45 2.08
CA SER A 187 -6.90 15.62 2.77
C SER A 187 -5.72 15.25 1.89
N MET A 188 -5.80 14.13 1.17
CA MET A 188 -4.79 13.69 0.21
C MET A 188 -4.50 14.77 -0.83
N TYR A 189 -5.51 15.30 -1.55
CA TYR A 189 -5.33 16.31 -2.60
C TYR A 189 -4.69 17.62 -2.13
N SER A 190 -4.76 17.93 -0.84
CA SER A 190 -4.09 19.10 -0.26
C SER A 190 -2.59 18.89 0.04
N SER A 191 -2.08 17.66 -0.16
CA SER A 191 -0.67 17.31 0.09
C SER A 191 0.21 17.72 -1.09
N ARG A 192 1.53 17.79 -0.88
CA ARG A 192 2.50 18.13 -1.95
C ARG A 192 2.67 17.03 -2.98
N GLY A 193 2.30 15.80 -2.65
CA GLY A 193 2.44 14.64 -3.50
C GLY A 193 2.05 13.35 -2.78
N ILE A 194 1.91 12.30 -3.57
CA ILE A 194 1.58 10.95 -3.11
C ILE A 194 2.81 10.07 -3.28
N ILE A 195 3.29 9.49 -2.19
CA ILE A 195 4.30 8.44 -2.23
C ILE A 195 3.62 7.13 -2.61
N VAL A 196 4.07 6.56 -3.74
CA VAL A 196 3.63 5.25 -4.20
C VAL A 196 4.79 4.29 -4.09
N ASN A 197 4.60 3.24 -3.28
CA ASN A 197 5.50 2.10 -3.25
C ASN A 197 5.26 1.27 -4.52
N SER A 198 5.82 1.71 -5.63
CA SER A 198 5.78 1.06 -6.95
C SER A 198 6.89 1.68 -7.81
N PHE A 199 7.09 1.17 -9.01
CA PHE A 199 8.08 1.69 -9.96
C PHE A 199 7.43 2.02 -11.30
N HIS A 200 8.01 2.99 -12.01
CA HIS A 200 7.44 3.54 -13.24
C HIS A 200 7.24 2.46 -14.30
N GLU A 201 8.21 1.56 -14.48
CA GLU A 201 8.17 0.51 -15.51
C GLU A 201 7.06 -0.52 -15.26
N LEU A 202 6.52 -0.61 -14.04
CA LEU A 202 5.38 -1.49 -13.72
C LEU A 202 4.03 -0.84 -14.06
N GLU A 203 3.88 0.45 -13.78
CA GLU A 203 2.57 1.14 -13.75
C GLU A 203 2.57 2.47 -14.54
N SER A 204 3.49 2.65 -15.50
CA SER A 204 3.75 3.90 -16.22
C SER A 204 2.48 4.55 -16.75
N ILE A 205 1.61 3.79 -17.42
CA ILE A 205 0.34 4.28 -17.96
C ILE A 205 -0.46 5.01 -16.87
N TYR A 206 -0.63 4.41 -15.70
CA TYR A 206 -1.49 4.95 -14.65
C TYR A 206 -0.84 6.12 -13.90
N ILE A 207 0.47 6.05 -13.70
CA ILE A 207 1.26 7.10 -13.06
C ILE A 207 1.32 8.36 -13.95
N ASP A 208 1.59 8.18 -15.24
CA ASP A 208 1.71 9.28 -16.21
C ASP A 208 0.34 9.95 -16.46
N LEU A 209 -0.73 9.15 -16.57
CA LEU A 209 -2.10 9.67 -16.63
C LEU A 209 -2.42 10.49 -15.38
N TRP A 210 -2.09 9.99 -14.19
CA TRP A 210 -2.32 10.71 -12.94
C TRP A 210 -1.57 12.05 -12.93
N ASN A 211 -0.27 12.04 -13.21
CA ASN A 211 0.57 13.23 -13.18
C ASN A 211 0.23 14.27 -14.25
N ARG A 212 -0.47 13.87 -15.31
CA ARG A 212 -1.00 14.77 -16.33
C ARG A 212 -2.36 15.36 -15.95
N GLU A 213 -3.20 14.59 -15.29
CA GLU A 213 -4.61 14.95 -15.03
C GLU A 213 -4.83 15.63 -13.67
N PHE A 214 -3.89 15.48 -12.74
CA PHE A 214 -4.01 16.01 -11.38
C PHE A 214 -2.81 16.86 -10.97
N ASP A 215 -3.08 17.94 -10.23
CA ASP A 215 -2.03 18.82 -9.69
C ASP A 215 -1.19 18.14 -8.60
N ILE A 216 -1.76 17.15 -7.90
CA ILE A 216 -1.01 16.38 -6.91
C ILE A 216 -0.17 15.30 -7.60
N LYS A 217 1.15 15.45 -7.54
CA LYS A 217 2.10 14.53 -8.18
C LYS A 217 2.20 13.19 -7.44
N MET A 218 2.20 12.10 -8.20
CA MET A 218 2.47 10.74 -7.78
C MET A 218 3.96 10.43 -7.95
N TRP A 219 4.59 9.99 -6.86
CA TRP A 219 6.01 9.66 -6.78
C TRP A 219 6.21 8.15 -6.64
N PRO A 220 6.48 7.43 -7.75
CA PRO A 220 6.85 6.02 -7.67
C PRO A 220 8.31 5.89 -7.24
N ILE A 221 8.51 5.42 -6.00
CA ILE A 221 9.83 5.32 -5.35
C ILE A 221 10.16 3.90 -4.87
N GLY A 222 9.33 2.94 -5.24
CA GLY A 222 9.47 1.54 -4.86
C GLY A 222 10.16 0.70 -5.94
N PRO A 223 10.22 -0.63 -5.77
CA PRO A 223 9.63 -1.38 -4.67
C PRO A 223 10.52 -1.31 -3.42
N LEU A 224 9.96 -0.72 -2.36
CA LEU A 224 10.66 -0.49 -1.10
C LEU A 224 11.02 -1.79 -0.38
N CYS A 225 10.43 -2.94 -0.72
CA CYS A 225 10.80 -4.24 -0.13
C CYS A 225 12.20 -4.72 -0.52
N LEU A 226 12.83 -4.16 -1.57
CA LEU A 226 14.22 -4.47 -1.92
C LEU A 226 15.24 -3.89 -0.93
N GLU A 227 14.81 -2.94 -0.10
CA GLU A 227 15.61 -2.31 0.95
C GLU A 227 15.31 -2.92 2.33
N ALA A 228 14.50 -3.97 2.37
CA ALA A 228 14.27 -4.72 3.59
C ALA A 228 15.61 -5.30 4.06
N SER A 229 16.08 -4.86 5.23
CA SER A 229 17.16 -5.57 5.92
C SER A 229 16.66 -6.94 6.36
N GLU A 230 17.46 -7.98 6.16
CA GLU A 230 17.16 -9.27 6.77
C GLU A 230 17.00 -9.10 8.30
N PRO A 231 16.05 -9.80 8.94
CA PRO A 231 15.97 -9.80 10.39
C PRO A 231 17.33 -10.17 10.98
N ALA A 232 17.87 -9.34 11.87
CA ALA A 232 19.19 -9.56 12.48
C ALA A 232 19.30 -10.90 13.25
N VAL A 233 18.16 -11.55 13.54
CA VAL A 233 18.08 -12.86 14.20
C VAL A 233 17.03 -13.70 13.48
N GLN A 234 17.47 -14.80 12.86
CA GLN A 234 16.57 -15.85 12.38
C GLN A 234 15.88 -16.51 13.58
N THR A 235 14.56 -16.61 13.52
CA THR A 235 13.81 -17.39 14.52
C THR A 235 14.05 -18.88 14.31
N LYS A 236 13.74 -19.70 15.33
CA LYS A 236 13.78 -21.16 15.19
C LYS A 236 12.89 -21.61 14.02
N ASP A 237 11.71 -21.00 13.88
CA ASP A 237 10.77 -21.30 12.81
C ASP A 237 11.35 -20.93 11.43
N ASP A 238 12.07 -19.80 11.29
CA ASP A 238 12.74 -19.42 10.04
C ASP A 238 13.78 -20.47 9.61
N ARG A 239 14.53 -21.03 10.58
CA ARG A 239 15.51 -22.08 10.32
C ARG A 239 14.84 -23.38 9.88
N GLU A 240 13.79 -23.82 10.57
CA GLU A 240 13.04 -25.02 10.20
C GLU A 240 12.33 -24.89 8.85
N ILE A 241 11.84 -23.70 8.51
CA ILE A 241 11.30 -23.39 7.18
C ILE A 241 12.38 -23.52 6.12
N SER A 242 13.55 -22.92 6.36
CA SER A 242 14.67 -22.94 5.41
C SER A 242 15.16 -24.37 5.16
N GLU A 243 15.39 -25.15 6.23
CA GLU A 243 15.79 -26.56 6.12
C GLU A 243 14.76 -27.40 5.36
N TRP A 244 13.46 -27.15 5.59
CA TRP A 244 12.41 -27.84 4.84
C TRP A 244 12.43 -27.45 3.35
N LEU A 245 12.54 -26.16 3.03
CA LEU A 245 12.60 -25.66 1.65
C LEU A 245 13.85 -26.15 0.91
N ASP A 246 14.99 -26.24 1.58
CA ASP A 246 16.24 -26.82 1.06
C ASP A 246 16.04 -28.30 0.70
N SER A 247 15.35 -29.07 1.55
CA SER A 247 15.03 -30.47 1.25
C SER A 247 14.16 -30.59 -0.01
N ARG A 248 13.19 -29.69 -0.21
CA ARG A 248 12.34 -29.67 -1.41
C ARG A 248 13.16 -29.36 -2.66
N LEU A 249 14.06 -28.38 -2.55
CA LEU A 249 14.97 -28.00 -3.64
C LEU A 249 15.86 -29.17 -4.06
N ALA A 250 16.44 -29.90 -3.10
CA ALA A 250 17.31 -31.04 -3.37
C ALA A 250 16.58 -32.22 -4.04
N MET A 251 15.25 -32.28 -3.93
CA MET A 251 14.39 -33.29 -4.57
C MET A 251 13.72 -32.80 -5.85
N ASP A 252 14.05 -31.60 -6.34
CA ASP A 252 13.37 -30.94 -7.47
C ASP A 252 11.84 -30.83 -7.28
N ARG A 253 11.38 -30.67 -6.04
CA ARG A 253 9.96 -30.53 -5.68
C ARG A 253 9.62 -29.04 -5.59
N PRO A 254 8.91 -28.45 -6.58
CA PRO A 254 8.54 -27.05 -6.54
C PRO A 254 7.48 -26.80 -5.46
N VAL A 255 7.61 -25.68 -4.76
CA VAL A 255 6.79 -25.31 -3.60
C VAL A 255 5.85 -24.16 -3.96
N LEU A 256 4.57 -24.32 -3.63
CA LEU A 256 3.60 -23.23 -3.55
C LEU A 256 3.65 -22.61 -2.14
N TYR A 257 4.06 -21.35 -2.05
CA TYR A 257 3.93 -20.60 -0.81
C TYR A 257 2.49 -20.08 -0.68
N VAL A 258 1.86 -20.22 0.49
CA VAL A 258 0.47 -19.80 0.75
C VAL A 258 0.44 -18.88 1.96
N ALA A 259 0.03 -17.61 1.75
CA ALA A 259 -0.19 -16.66 2.83
C ALA A 259 -1.16 -15.54 2.43
N PHE A 260 -2.12 -15.27 3.31
CA PHE A 260 -3.17 -14.28 3.09
C PHE A 260 -2.99 -12.98 3.91
N GLY A 261 -1.84 -12.82 4.58
CA GLY A 261 -1.55 -11.65 5.39
C GLY A 261 -2.21 -11.66 6.77
N SER A 262 -1.85 -10.69 7.62
CA SER A 262 -2.33 -10.61 9.01
C SER A 262 -3.77 -10.11 9.14
N GLN A 263 -4.26 -9.40 8.13
CA GLN A 263 -5.58 -8.75 8.10
C GLN A 263 -6.66 -9.59 7.40
N ALA A 264 -6.32 -10.76 6.86
CA ALA A 264 -7.31 -11.62 6.21
C ALA A 264 -8.31 -12.20 7.22
N GLU A 265 -9.57 -12.22 6.80
CA GLU A 265 -10.69 -12.89 7.47
C GLU A 265 -11.12 -14.06 6.60
N LEU A 266 -10.80 -15.28 7.05
CA LEU A 266 -11.22 -16.51 6.39
C LEU A 266 -12.15 -17.29 7.31
N SER A 267 -13.30 -17.69 6.78
CA SER A 267 -14.20 -18.59 7.50
C SER A 267 -13.56 -19.98 7.59
N ARG A 268 -13.96 -20.77 8.60
CA ARG A 268 -13.53 -22.16 8.73
C ARG A 268 -13.83 -22.98 7.47
N ALA A 269 -15.02 -22.76 6.87
CA ALA A 269 -15.39 -23.41 5.62
C ALA A 269 -14.42 -23.06 4.48
N GLN A 270 -14.00 -21.80 4.37
CA GLN A 270 -13.04 -21.39 3.34
C GLN A 270 -11.64 -21.98 3.58
N LEU A 271 -11.19 -22.05 4.83
CA LEU A 271 -9.91 -22.69 5.18
C LEU A 271 -9.93 -24.18 4.83
N GLU A 272 -11.05 -24.86 5.07
CA GLU A 272 -11.22 -26.27 4.73
C GLU A 272 -11.19 -26.50 3.21
N GLU A 273 -11.88 -25.68 2.42
CA GLU A 273 -11.81 -25.77 0.95
C GLU A 273 -10.37 -25.56 0.43
N ILE A 274 -9.63 -24.61 1.01
CA ILE A 274 -8.21 -24.40 0.68
C ILE A 274 -7.38 -25.63 1.06
N ALA A 275 -7.56 -26.18 2.26
CA ALA A 275 -6.84 -27.35 2.75
C ALA A 275 -7.07 -28.57 1.85
N VAL A 276 -8.34 -28.87 1.53
CA VAL A 276 -8.71 -29.98 0.62
C VAL A 276 -8.12 -29.76 -0.77
N GLY A 277 -8.22 -28.53 -1.30
CA GLY A 277 -7.71 -28.21 -2.63
C GLY A 277 -6.19 -28.35 -2.73
N LEU A 278 -5.46 -27.87 -1.72
CA LEU A 278 -4.00 -28.00 -1.64
C LEU A 278 -3.58 -29.46 -1.55
N ASP A 279 -4.20 -30.27 -0.70
CA ASP A 279 -3.86 -31.69 -0.55
C ASP A 279 -4.10 -32.50 -1.85
N ASN A 280 -5.20 -32.21 -2.52
CA ASN A 280 -5.57 -32.85 -3.79
C ASN A 280 -4.76 -32.35 -4.99
N SER A 281 -4.09 -31.20 -4.91
CA SER A 281 -3.30 -30.62 -6.01
C SER A 281 -2.07 -31.45 -6.36
N GLY A 282 -1.54 -32.17 -5.37
CA GLY A 282 -0.28 -32.89 -5.45
C GLY A 282 0.97 -32.00 -5.55
N VAL A 283 0.86 -30.69 -5.35
CA VAL A 283 2.02 -29.80 -5.23
C VAL A 283 2.53 -29.76 -3.78
N ASP A 284 3.83 -29.59 -3.59
CA ASP A 284 4.37 -29.29 -2.27
C ASP A 284 4.00 -27.85 -1.90
N PHE A 285 3.69 -27.59 -0.63
CA PHE A 285 3.29 -26.25 -0.20
C PHE A 285 3.76 -25.90 1.21
N LEU A 286 4.04 -24.61 1.40
CA LEU A 286 4.27 -24.00 2.70
C LEU A 286 3.12 -23.05 2.99
N TRP A 287 2.30 -23.37 3.99
CA TRP A 287 1.13 -22.58 4.34
C TRP A 287 1.31 -21.87 5.68
N VAL A 288 1.34 -20.54 5.64
CA VAL A 288 1.33 -19.72 6.84
C VAL A 288 -0.10 -19.41 7.25
N VAL A 289 -0.45 -19.83 8.46
CA VAL A 289 -1.77 -19.67 9.06
C VAL A 289 -1.68 -18.83 10.32
N ARG A 290 -2.77 -18.14 10.65
CA ARG A 290 -2.88 -17.36 11.88
C ARG A 290 -3.43 -18.26 12.98
N SER A 291 -2.93 -18.09 14.20
CA SER A 291 -3.41 -18.85 15.36
C SER A 291 -4.92 -18.72 15.57
N LYS A 292 -5.49 -17.53 15.32
CA LYS A 292 -6.95 -17.28 15.41
C LYS A 292 -7.80 -18.07 14.41
N TRP A 293 -7.18 -18.66 13.39
CA TRP A 293 -7.86 -19.49 12.39
C TRP A 293 -7.92 -20.97 12.79
N LEU A 294 -7.13 -21.38 13.76
CA LEU A 294 -6.99 -22.77 14.18
C LEU A 294 -7.61 -22.96 15.56
N ASN A 295 -8.45 -23.98 15.70
CA ASN A 295 -8.79 -24.51 17.02
C ASN A 295 -7.69 -25.49 17.47
N PRO A 296 -7.54 -25.74 18.78
CA PRO A 296 -6.55 -26.70 19.29
C PRO A 296 -6.62 -28.08 18.64
N ASP A 297 -7.83 -28.52 18.25
CA ASP A 297 -8.11 -29.82 17.63
C ASP A 297 -7.94 -29.82 16.09
N ASP A 298 -7.77 -28.63 15.47
CA ASP A 298 -7.79 -28.43 14.01
C ASP A 298 -6.50 -27.80 13.48
N ARG A 299 -5.38 -28.01 14.18
CA ARG A 299 -4.09 -27.69 13.59
C ARG A 299 -3.90 -28.69 12.47
N PHE A 300 -3.93 -28.27 11.20
CA PHE A 300 -3.71 -29.12 10.01
C PHE A 300 -2.37 -29.90 10.02
N ASN A 301 -1.65 -29.90 11.15
CA ASN A 301 -0.55 -30.77 11.51
C ASN A 301 -0.87 -32.22 11.13
N ASP A 302 0.09 -32.87 10.49
CA ASP A 302 0.04 -34.25 10.00
C ASP A 302 -0.97 -34.54 8.87
N ARG A 303 -1.89 -33.63 8.54
CA ARG A 303 -2.88 -33.81 7.46
C ARG A 303 -2.22 -34.03 6.10
N PHE A 304 -1.12 -33.33 5.84
CA PHE A 304 -0.53 -33.22 4.51
C PHE A 304 0.71 -34.10 4.30
N GLY A 305 1.03 -34.94 5.28
CA GLY A 305 2.24 -35.77 5.27
C GLY A 305 3.51 -34.96 5.01
N ASP A 306 4.33 -35.42 4.06
CA ASP A 306 5.61 -34.78 3.73
C ASP A 306 5.49 -33.58 2.76
N ARG A 307 4.31 -33.37 2.15
CA ARG A 307 4.09 -32.42 1.04
C ARG A 307 3.74 -31.03 1.54
N GLY A 308 3.01 -30.94 2.65
CA GLY A 308 2.55 -29.68 3.22
C GLY A 308 3.24 -29.37 4.54
N LYS A 309 3.88 -28.20 4.62
CA LYS A 309 4.34 -27.64 5.90
C LYS A 309 3.42 -26.49 6.30
N VAL A 310 2.82 -26.58 7.48
CA VAL A 310 1.98 -25.52 8.06
C VAL A 310 2.77 -24.81 9.14
N VAL A 311 2.80 -23.48 9.10
CA VAL A 311 3.48 -22.65 10.09
C VAL A 311 2.52 -21.62 10.64
N GLU A 312 2.54 -21.45 11.95
CA GLU A 312 1.72 -20.47 12.65
C GLU A 312 2.49 -19.17 12.87
N GLY A 313 1.82 -18.04 12.63
CA GLY A 313 2.32 -16.74 13.08
C GLY A 313 2.94 -15.88 11.97
N PHE A 314 4.11 -15.30 12.25
CA PHE A 314 4.83 -14.41 11.36
C PHE A 314 6.14 -15.06 10.93
N ILE A 315 6.48 -14.93 9.65
CA ILE A 315 7.70 -15.50 9.06
C ILE A 315 8.43 -14.43 8.25
N ASN A 316 9.70 -14.67 7.94
CA ASN A 316 10.41 -13.90 6.90
C ASN A 316 9.85 -14.23 5.50
N GLN A 317 8.71 -13.61 5.15
CA GLN A 317 8.02 -13.84 3.87
C GLN A 317 8.93 -13.56 2.66
N LEU A 318 9.71 -12.48 2.70
CA LEU A 318 10.62 -12.13 1.60
C LEU A 318 11.71 -13.20 1.42
N GLY A 319 12.25 -13.73 2.53
CA GLY A 319 13.20 -14.85 2.51
C GLY A 319 12.60 -16.13 1.93
N VAL A 320 11.34 -16.45 2.28
CA VAL A 320 10.62 -17.59 1.69
C VAL A 320 10.41 -17.40 0.19
N LEU A 321 9.92 -16.23 -0.24
CA LEU A 321 9.71 -15.94 -1.66
C LEU A 321 11.02 -15.94 -2.46
N GLY A 322 12.14 -15.53 -1.85
CA GLY A 322 13.46 -15.59 -2.45
C GLY A 322 14.07 -17.00 -2.53
N HIS A 323 13.48 -17.99 -1.86
CA HIS A 323 14.00 -19.35 -1.87
C HIS A 323 13.75 -20.05 -3.21
N LYS A 324 14.78 -20.70 -3.76
CA LYS A 324 14.74 -21.24 -5.14
C LYS A 324 13.69 -22.35 -5.35
N SER A 325 13.30 -23.09 -4.32
CA SER A 325 12.23 -24.09 -4.43
C SER A 325 10.84 -23.48 -4.52
N VAL A 326 10.64 -22.23 -4.10
CA VAL A 326 9.33 -21.57 -4.22
C VAL A 326 9.10 -21.16 -5.67
N LYS A 327 8.01 -21.66 -6.25
CA LYS A 327 7.64 -21.45 -7.68
C LYS A 327 6.27 -20.82 -7.87
N GLY A 328 5.55 -20.53 -6.80
CA GLY A 328 4.29 -19.80 -6.85
C GLY A 328 3.91 -19.25 -5.49
N PHE A 329 3.08 -18.22 -5.49
CA PHE A 329 2.57 -17.59 -4.28
C PHE A 329 1.04 -17.46 -4.31
N PHE A 330 0.36 -18.23 -3.46
CA PHE A 330 -1.08 -18.10 -3.25
C PHE A 330 -1.37 -17.01 -2.21
N THR A 331 -1.91 -15.88 -2.65
CA THR A 331 -2.05 -14.69 -1.82
C THR A 331 -3.36 -13.94 -2.05
N HIS A 332 -3.74 -13.20 -1.02
CA HIS A 332 -4.85 -12.25 -1.02
C HIS A 332 -4.64 -11.01 -1.92
N CYS A 333 -3.48 -10.88 -2.57
CA CYS A 333 -3.17 -9.75 -3.47
C CYS A 333 -3.17 -8.37 -2.78
N GLY A 334 -2.84 -8.29 -1.49
CA GLY A 334 -2.44 -7.02 -0.89
C GLY A 334 -1.21 -6.46 -1.60
N TRP A 335 -1.15 -5.14 -1.82
CA TRP A 335 -0.14 -4.54 -2.70
C TRP A 335 1.31 -4.84 -2.29
N ASN A 336 1.60 -4.88 -0.99
CA ASN A 336 2.94 -5.26 -0.51
C ASN A 336 3.30 -6.71 -0.90
N SER A 337 2.38 -7.66 -0.73
CA SER A 337 2.59 -9.06 -1.12
C SER A 337 2.77 -9.20 -2.63
N VAL A 338 2.05 -8.42 -3.44
CA VAL A 338 2.22 -8.38 -4.90
C VAL A 338 3.64 -7.92 -5.26
N LEU A 339 4.12 -6.83 -4.66
CA LEU A 339 5.49 -6.34 -4.91
C LEU A 339 6.54 -7.34 -4.47
N GLU A 340 6.42 -7.94 -3.28
CA GLU A 340 7.37 -8.96 -2.79
C GLU A 340 7.44 -10.17 -3.74
N SER A 341 6.30 -10.59 -4.31
CA SER A 341 6.27 -11.67 -5.30
C SER A 341 6.96 -11.27 -6.60
N ILE A 342 6.65 -10.08 -7.13
CA ILE A 342 7.21 -9.57 -8.38
C ILE A 342 8.72 -9.36 -8.24
N THR A 343 9.19 -8.79 -7.13
CA THR A 343 10.62 -8.56 -6.91
C THR A 343 11.39 -9.86 -6.79
N MET A 344 10.78 -10.93 -6.25
CA MET A 344 11.37 -12.27 -6.18
C MET A 344 11.13 -13.11 -7.44
N GLY A 345 10.39 -12.60 -8.43
CA GLY A 345 10.13 -13.31 -9.69
C GLY A 345 9.22 -14.54 -9.53
N VAL A 346 8.36 -14.53 -8.52
CA VAL A 346 7.44 -15.62 -8.19
C VAL A 346 6.05 -15.29 -8.75
N PRO A 347 5.42 -16.17 -9.56
CA PRO A 347 4.08 -15.96 -10.08
C PRO A 347 3.01 -16.11 -8.99
N ILE A 348 1.86 -15.47 -9.18
CA ILE A 348 0.83 -15.33 -8.16
C ILE A 348 -0.40 -16.19 -8.47
N LEU A 349 -0.92 -16.93 -7.49
CA LEU A 349 -2.32 -17.36 -7.46
C LEU A 349 -3.11 -16.33 -6.63
N ALA A 350 -4.01 -15.60 -7.28
CA ALA A 350 -4.70 -14.46 -6.72
C ALA A 350 -6.03 -14.85 -6.08
N PHE A 351 -6.19 -14.57 -4.78
CA PHE A 351 -7.44 -14.71 -4.03
C PHE A 351 -7.83 -13.43 -3.28
N PRO A 352 -8.26 -12.37 -3.98
CA PRO A 352 -8.56 -11.09 -3.33
C PRO A 352 -9.72 -11.19 -2.35
N MET A 353 -9.58 -10.57 -1.17
CA MET A 353 -10.55 -10.66 -0.07
C MET A 353 -11.17 -9.31 0.31
N ALA A 354 -10.38 -8.24 0.37
CA ALA A 354 -10.81 -6.94 0.89
C ALA A 354 -10.09 -5.75 0.21
N ALA A 355 -10.37 -4.54 0.68
CA ALA A 355 -9.68 -3.29 0.30
C ALA A 355 -9.57 -3.09 -1.23
N GLU A 356 -8.38 -2.81 -1.76
CA GLU A 356 -8.11 -2.65 -3.20
C GLU A 356 -7.72 -3.98 -3.89
N GLN A 357 -7.73 -5.10 -3.18
CA GLN A 357 -7.12 -6.35 -3.63
C GLN A 357 -7.74 -6.92 -4.91
N LYS A 358 -9.04 -6.71 -5.16
CA LYS A 358 -9.67 -7.15 -6.41
C LYS A 358 -9.11 -6.42 -7.63
N LEU A 359 -8.80 -5.13 -7.48
CA LEU A 359 -8.10 -4.36 -8.51
C LEU A 359 -6.65 -4.83 -8.64
N ASN A 360 -5.96 -5.11 -7.54
CA ASN A 360 -4.61 -5.67 -7.61
C ASN A 360 -4.60 -7.04 -8.33
N ALA A 361 -5.58 -7.91 -8.06
CA ALA A 361 -5.73 -9.19 -8.74
C ALA A 361 -6.03 -9.02 -10.24
N LYS A 362 -6.89 -8.07 -10.60
CA LYS A 362 -7.14 -7.69 -12.00
C LYS A 362 -5.85 -7.21 -12.68
N PHE A 363 -5.07 -6.38 -12.00
CA PHE A 363 -3.79 -5.90 -12.50
C PHE A 363 -2.81 -7.06 -12.72
N VAL A 364 -2.59 -7.89 -11.69
CA VAL A 364 -1.68 -9.05 -11.71
C VAL A 364 -1.99 -10.02 -12.84
N VAL A 365 -3.26 -10.34 -13.06
CA VAL A 365 -3.68 -11.43 -13.96
C VAL A 365 -3.94 -10.90 -15.37
N ASP A 366 -4.72 -9.82 -15.49
CA ASP A 366 -5.21 -9.34 -16.77
C ASP A 366 -4.34 -8.24 -17.40
N VAL A 367 -3.55 -7.50 -16.61
CA VAL A 367 -2.75 -6.36 -17.12
C VAL A 367 -1.27 -6.71 -17.26
N ILE A 368 -0.66 -7.31 -16.22
CA ILE A 368 0.77 -7.63 -16.23
C ILE A 368 1.07 -9.12 -16.41
N HIS A 369 0.05 -9.98 -16.40
CA HIS A 369 0.13 -11.42 -16.68
C HIS A 369 1.16 -12.19 -15.83
N VAL A 370 1.24 -11.90 -14.53
CA VAL A 370 2.14 -12.59 -13.58
C VAL A 370 1.43 -13.61 -12.70
N GLY A 371 0.20 -14.01 -13.05
CA GLY A 371 -0.54 -14.93 -12.20
C GLY A 371 -1.87 -15.42 -12.76
N LEU A 372 -2.52 -16.27 -11.96
CA LEU A 372 -3.85 -16.82 -12.17
C LEU A 372 -4.79 -16.34 -11.05
N ARG A 373 -6.11 -16.44 -11.23
CA ARG A 373 -7.09 -15.99 -10.23
C ARG A 373 -8.05 -17.11 -9.83
N VAL A 374 -8.15 -17.40 -8.54
CA VAL A 374 -9.30 -18.15 -8.00
C VAL A 374 -10.49 -17.21 -7.87
N ARG A 375 -11.69 -17.71 -8.16
CA ARG A 375 -12.94 -16.94 -8.03
C ARG A 375 -13.92 -17.68 -7.14
N PRO A 376 -14.63 -16.99 -6.23
CA PRO A 376 -15.73 -17.61 -5.51
C PRO A 376 -16.80 -18.12 -6.47
N LYS A 377 -17.48 -19.19 -6.10
CA LYS A 377 -18.63 -19.69 -6.84
C LYS A 377 -19.85 -18.83 -6.53
N GLU A 378 -20.38 -18.16 -7.55
CA GLU A 378 -21.62 -17.38 -7.46
C GLU A 378 -22.81 -18.27 -7.82
N ASP A 379 -23.40 -18.94 -6.83
CA ASP A 379 -24.67 -19.66 -6.99
C ASP A 379 -25.49 -19.56 -5.70
N ALA A 380 -26.36 -18.55 -5.64
CA ALA A 380 -27.17 -18.21 -4.46
C ALA A 380 -28.04 -19.37 -3.95
N ASN A 381 -28.28 -20.41 -4.77
CA ASN A 381 -29.14 -21.55 -4.44
C ASN A 381 -28.35 -22.81 -4.03
N LYS A 382 -27.02 -22.75 -3.88
CA LYS A 382 -26.19 -23.90 -3.52
C LYS A 382 -25.39 -23.70 -2.23
N ALA A 383 -25.22 -24.79 -1.50
CA ALA A 383 -24.22 -24.86 -0.42
C ALA A 383 -22.84 -24.53 -0.99
N GLY A 384 -22.09 -23.65 -0.30
CA GLY A 384 -20.78 -23.15 -0.75
C GLY A 384 -20.81 -21.88 -1.61
N SER A 385 -21.97 -21.23 -1.79
CA SER A 385 -22.06 -19.91 -2.44
C SER A 385 -21.15 -18.90 -1.74
N GLY A 386 -20.31 -18.19 -2.51
CA GLY A 386 -19.36 -17.22 -1.99
C GLY A 386 -18.03 -17.81 -1.49
N LEU A 387 -17.85 -19.13 -1.53
CA LEU A 387 -16.56 -19.77 -1.27
C LEU A 387 -15.78 -20.00 -2.56
N VAL A 388 -14.45 -19.94 -2.47
CA VAL A 388 -13.57 -20.57 -3.45
C VAL A 388 -13.54 -22.07 -3.16
N MET A 389 -13.91 -22.87 -4.15
CA MET A 389 -14.03 -24.32 -4.01
C MET A 389 -12.67 -25.00 -4.08
N SER A 390 -12.50 -26.08 -3.33
CA SER A 390 -11.32 -26.94 -3.30
C SER A 390 -10.91 -27.44 -4.68
N GLY A 391 -11.87 -27.77 -5.56
CA GLY A 391 -11.59 -28.14 -6.96
C GLY A 391 -10.89 -27.03 -7.75
N ASP A 392 -11.29 -25.77 -7.55
CA ASP A 392 -10.64 -24.63 -8.22
C ASP A 392 -9.24 -24.39 -7.65
N VAL A 393 -9.08 -24.48 -6.33
CA VAL A 393 -7.76 -24.40 -5.67
C VAL A 393 -6.84 -25.51 -6.20
N GLN A 394 -7.33 -26.74 -6.27
CA GLN A 394 -6.58 -27.90 -6.76
C GLN A 394 -6.05 -27.67 -8.19
N VAL A 395 -6.95 -27.32 -9.11
CA VAL A 395 -6.62 -27.15 -10.53
C VAL A 395 -5.68 -25.98 -10.73
N LEU A 396 -5.98 -24.82 -10.13
CA LEU A 396 -5.21 -23.60 -10.36
C LEU A 396 -3.87 -23.58 -9.63
N ALA A 397 -3.76 -24.20 -8.44
CA ALA A 397 -2.48 -24.41 -7.79
C ALA A 397 -1.55 -25.29 -8.64
N ARG A 398 -2.10 -26.37 -9.21
CA ARG A 398 -1.35 -27.25 -10.10
C ARG A 398 -0.97 -26.56 -11.40
N GLU A 399 -1.88 -25.80 -12.02
CA GLU A 399 -1.61 -25.06 -13.26
C GLU A 399 -0.55 -23.96 -13.05
N LEU A 400 -0.58 -23.24 -11.92
CA LEU A 400 0.43 -22.23 -11.62
C LEU A 400 1.83 -22.83 -11.52
N ILE A 401 1.97 -24.00 -10.89
CA ILE A 401 3.28 -24.60 -10.59
C ILE A 401 3.81 -25.46 -11.75
N LEU A 402 2.93 -26.24 -12.40
CA LEU A 402 3.32 -27.27 -13.37
C LEU A 402 2.81 -27.00 -14.79
N GLY A 403 1.85 -26.10 -14.94
CA GLY A 403 1.14 -25.83 -16.19
C GLY A 403 1.80 -24.80 -17.10
N GLU A 404 1.24 -24.63 -18.29
CA GLU A 404 1.78 -23.71 -19.30
C GLU A 404 1.43 -22.26 -19.00
N GLU A 405 0.25 -21.99 -18.42
CA GLU A 405 -0.08 -20.63 -17.99
C GLU A 405 0.81 -20.19 -16.82
N GLY A 406 1.08 -21.12 -15.89
CA GLY A 406 2.04 -20.93 -14.80
C GLY A 406 3.44 -20.59 -15.29
N LYS A 407 3.95 -21.31 -16.30
CA LYS A 407 5.26 -21.02 -16.91
C LYS A 407 5.33 -19.63 -17.55
N ARG A 408 4.28 -19.20 -18.25
CA ARG A 408 4.21 -17.85 -18.84
C ARG A 408 4.20 -16.78 -17.75
N ALA A 409 3.40 -16.98 -16.70
CA ALA A 409 3.35 -16.10 -15.54
C ALA A 409 4.72 -16.00 -14.84
N ALA A 410 5.42 -17.13 -14.66
CA ALA A 410 6.75 -17.17 -14.06
C ALA A 410 7.80 -16.44 -14.90
N ALA A 411 7.78 -16.62 -16.23
CA ALA A 411 8.68 -15.89 -17.13
C ALA A 411 8.46 -14.38 -17.01
N ARG A 412 7.19 -13.96 -17.01
CA ARG A 412 6.83 -12.54 -16.87
C ARG A 412 7.19 -11.97 -15.50
N ALA A 413 6.99 -12.72 -14.42
CA ALA A 413 7.44 -12.34 -13.09
C ALA A 413 8.96 -12.18 -13.04
N GLY A 414 9.72 -13.07 -13.70
CA GLY A 414 11.18 -12.98 -13.81
C GLY A 414 11.66 -11.72 -14.53
N GLU A 415 11.02 -11.32 -15.63
CA GLU A 415 11.32 -10.06 -16.33
C GLU A 415 11.10 -8.84 -15.43
N LEU A 416 9.96 -8.79 -14.75
CA LEU A 416 9.62 -7.69 -13.85
C LEU A 416 10.51 -7.68 -12.60
N SER A 417 10.96 -8.84 -12.13
CA SER A 417 11.95 -8.97 -11.06
C SER A 417 13.26 -8.29 -11.42
N VAL A 418 13.77 -8.51 -12.65
CA VAL A 418 14.97 -7.82 -13.15
C VAL A 418 14.73 -6.31 -13.28
N SER A 419 13.60 -5.91 -13.84
CA SER A 419 13.23 -4.49 -13.96
C SER A 419 13.17 -3.79 -12.59
N SER A 420 12.61 -4.47 -11.59
CA SER A 420 12.42 -3.94 -10.24
C SER A 420 13.73 -3.67 -9.49
N ARG A 421 14.80 -4.41 -9.79
CA ARG A 421 16.14 -4.14 -9.24
C ARG A 421 16.80 -2.96 -9.95
N LYS A 422 16.72 -2.92 -11.28
CA LYS A 422 17.32 -1.84 -12.10
C LYS A 422 16.77 -0.46 -11.76
N THR A 423 15.49 -0.35 -11.44
CA THR A 423 14.88 0.95 -11.06
C THR A 423 15.38 1.46 -9.69
N MET A 424 15.85 0.57 -8.82
CA MET A 424 16.42 0.92 -7.50
C MET A 424 17.93 1.21 -7.56
N ASP A 425 18.64 0.71 -8.58
CA ASP A 425 20.06 0.99 -8.81
C ASP A 425 20.31 2.49 -9.09
N ILE A 426 21.56 2.94 -8.92
CA ILE A 426 21.96 4.33 -9.24
C ILE A 426 21.62 4.64 -10.71
N GLY A 427 20.88 5.73 -10.94
CA GLY A 427 20.37 6.10 -12.27
C GLY A 427 19.05 5.42 -12.66
N GLY A 428 18.52 4.51 -11.83
CA GLY A 428 17.21 3.91 -12.00
C GLY A 428 16.06 4.87 -11.68
N SER A 429 14.88 4.63 -12.25
CA SER A 429 13.76 5.58 -12.16
C SER A 429 13.29 5.83 -10.72
N SER A 430 13.14 4.79 -9.88
CA SER A 430 12.80 4.96 -8.47
C SER A 430 13.91 5.57 -7.64
N PHE A 431 15.17 5.26 -7.97
CA PHE A 431 16.33 5.90 -7.35
C PHE A 431 16.29 7.42 -7.57
N GLU A 432 16.10 7.86 -8.81
CA GLU A 432 16.04 9.29 -9.17
C GLU A 432 14.77 9.95 -8.64
N ASN A 433 13.61 9.30 -8.75
CA ASN A 433 12.34 9.84 -8.25
C ASN A 433 12.38 10.13 -6.74
N LEU A 434 13.05 9.28 -5.94
CA LEU A 434 13.19 9.55 -4.50
C LEU A 434 14.00 10.83 -4.25
N ALA A 435 15.11 11.02 -4.97
CA ALA A 435 15.95 12.22 -4.81
C ALA A 435 15.20 13.48 -5.28
N GLN A 436 14.54 13.39 -6.44
CA GLN A 436 13.74 14.48 -7.00
C GLN A 436 12.55 14.84 -6.10
N MET A 437 11.87 13.84 -5.54
CA MET A 437 10.78 14.05 -4.58
C MET A 437 11.26 14.85 -3.37
N VAL A 438 12.38 14.45 -2.77
CA VAL A 438 12.96 15.14 -1.63
C VAL A 438 13.35 16.58 -2.00
N GLN A 439 14.00 16.77 -3.15
CA GLN A 439 14.41 18.09 -3.63
C GLN A 439 13.22 19.02 -3.86
N GLU A 440 12.23 18.60 -4.66
CA GLU A 440 11.08 19.43 -5.04
C GLU A 440 10.25 19.85 -3.80
N VAL A 441 10.05 18.93 -2.86
CA VAL A 441 9.29 19.20 -1.64
C VAL A 441 10.03 20.17 -0.72
N SER A 442 11.36 20.09 -0.68
CA SER A 442 12.22 20.98 0.13
C SER A 442 12.36 22.38 -0.46
N GLU A 443 12.59 22.50 -1.77
CA GLU A 443 12.77 23.80 -2.44
C GLU A 443 11.50 24.66 -2.42
N THR A 444 10.35 24.01 -2.63
CA THR A 444 9.06 24.71 -2.58
C THR A 444 8.76 25.24 -1.18
N HIS A 445 9.21 24.55 -0.13
CA HIS A 445 9.10 25.04 1.25
C HIS A 445 10.01 26.24 1.51
N ALA A 446 11.28 26.17 1.10
CA ALA A 446 12.23 27.26 1.26
C ALA A 446 11.76 28.56 0.57
N ASN A 447 11.18 28.45 -0.63
CA ASN A 447 10.64 29.59 -1.36
C ASN A 447 9.40 30.18 -0.68
N ASN A 448 8.47 29.34 -0.20
CA ASN A 448 7.30 29.81 0.54
C ASN A 448 7.67 30.45 1.88
N ALA A 449 8.66 29.91 2.60
CA ALA A 449 9.18 30.49 3.83
C ALA A 449 9.87 31.85 3.59
N LYS A 450 10.62 31.99 2.49
CA LYS A 450 11.23 33.27 2.07
C LYS A 450 10.17 34.32 1.72
N ILE A 451 9.10 33.94 1.00
CA ILE A 451 7.98 34.83 0.68
C ILE A 451 7.26 35.26 1.97
N ALA A 452 6.90 34.30 2.84
CA ALA A 452 6.24 34.59 4.11
C ALA A 452 7.08 35.51 5.03
N ARG A 453 8.40 35.36 5.04
CA ARG A 453 9.32 36.27 5.77
C ARG A 453 9.40 37.66 5.13
N ARG A 454 9.37 37.77 3.80
CA ARG A 454 9.32 39.07 3.08
C ARG A 454 8.00 39.81 3.31
N CYS A 455 6.89 39.10 3.46
CA CYS A 455 5.58 39.68 3.74
C CYS A 455 5.37 40.12 5.21
N ARG A 456 6.36 39.98 6.10
CA ARG A 456 6.31 40.51 7.49
C ARG A 456 6.75 41.98 7.61
N HIS A 457 6.50 42.79 6.58
CA HIS A 457 6.45 44.25 6.71
C HIS A 457 4.98 44.68 6.64
N PRO A 458 4.50 45.61 7.48
CA PRO A 458 3.09 45.95 7.55
C PRO A 458 2.70 46.76 6.31
N VAL A 459 2.33 46.05 5.25
CA VAL A 459 1.55 46.63 4.16
C VAL A 459 0.17 46.00 4.25
N ALA A 460 -0.79 46.80 4.67
CA ALA A 460 -2.20 46.45 4.61
C ALA A 460 -2.55 46.08 3.15
N ILE A 461 -2.88 44.82 2.91
CA ILE A 461 -3.47 44.40 1.64
C ILE A 461 -4.82 43.78 1.94
N VAL A 462 -5.82 44.51 1.45
CA VAL A 462 -7.25 44.19 1.40
C VAL A 462 -7.45 42.81 0.79
N ALA A 463 -8.14 41.93 1.53
CA ALA A 463 -8.62 40.66 1.02
C ALA A 463 -9.57 40.91 -0.16
N LYS A 464 -9.14 40.51 -1.36
CA LYS A 464 -10.03 40.38 -2.52
C LYS A 464 -10.36 38.90 -2.67
N THR A 465 -11.56 38.55 -2.25
CA THR A 465 -12.21 37.26 -2.49
C THR A 465 -12.23 36.99 -3.99
N ILE A 466 -11.69 35.85 -4.43
CA ILE A 466 -12.03 35.27 -5.73
C ILE A 466 -12.60 33.88 -5.46
N ASN A 467 -13.92 33.81 -5.63
CA ASN A 467 -14.73 32.60 -5.72
C ASN A 467 -14.34 31.77 -6.95
N GLY A 468 -14.49 30.45 -6.87
CA GLY A 468 -14.70 29.62 -8.07
C GLY A 468 -14.20 28.18 -8.01
N CYS A 469 -14.68 27.36 -7.08
CA CYS A 469 -14.71 25.91 -7.21
C CYS A 469 -16.18 25.53 -7.42
N SER A 470 -16.57 25.05 -8.61
CA SER A 470 -17.96 24.65 -8.90
C SER A 470 -18.03 23.16 -9.23
N LEU A 471 -18.46 22.37 -8.23
CA LEU A 471 -19.27 21.17 -8.41
C LEU A 471 -20.73 21.59 -8.13
N CYS A 472 -21.68 21.07 -8.92
CA CYS A 472 -23.09 21.51 -9.12
C CYS A 472 -23.19 22.72 -10.08
N ASP A 473 -23.78 22.63 -11.27
CA ASP A 473 -25.17 22.24 -11.50
C ASP A 473 -25.48 21.96 -12.98
N CYS A 474 -26.35 20.98 -13.16
CA CYS A 474 -27.26 20.88 -14.29
C CYS A 474 -28.26 22.04 -14.18
N GLN A 475 -28.59 22.70 -15.31
CA GLN A 475 -29.46 23.88 -15.47
C GLN A 475 -28.84 25.25 -15.14
N LEU A 476 -28.36 25.95 -16.18
CA LEU A 476 -28.95 27.22 -16.66
C LEU A 476 -28.10 27.79 -17.81
N GLN A 477 -28.72 27.87 -18.98
CA GLN A 477 -28.25 28.68 -20.10
C GLN A 477 -28.54 30.16 -19.81
N GLN A 478 -27.57 31.05 -20.12
CA GLN A 478 -27.70 32.23 -21.02
C GLN A 478 -26.78 33.41 -20.62
N GLN A 479 -26.06 33.90 -21.65
CA GLN A 479 -25.57 35.27 -21.92
C GLN A 479 -24.34 35.84 -21.15
N LYS A 480 -23.19 36.03 -21.86
CA LYS A 480 -22.63 37.30 -22.46
C LYS A 480 -21.77 38.11 -21.45
N LEU A 481 -20.66 38.82 -21.71
CA LEU A 481 -19.76 39.21 -22.83
C LEU A 481 -18.53 39.95 -22.22
N TYR A 482 -17.34 39.87 -22.85
CA TYR A 482 -16.14 40.77 -22.86
C TYR A 482 -15.58 41.41 -21.55
N THR A 483 -14.27 41.37 -21.20
CA THR A 483 -13.14 42.11 -21.82
C THR A 483 -11.78 41.79 -21.13
N THR A 484 -10.68 41.81 -21.90
CA THR A 484 -9.24 41.94 -21.52
C THR A 484 -8.82 43.45 -21.51
N PRO A 485 -7.59 43.96 -21.15
CA PRO A 485 -6.24 43.31 -21.28
C PRO A 485 -5.04 43.74 -20.36
N THR A 486 -3.89 43.02 -20.51
CA THR A 486 -2.42 43.39 -20.50
C THR A 486 -1.76 44.13 -19.29
N SER A 487 -0.47 44.00 -18.88
CA SER A 487 0.86 43.73 -19.52
C SER A 487 1.98 43.43 -18.47
N ALA A 488 2.96 42.53 -18.74
CA ALA A 488 4.43 42.68 -19.01
C ALA A 488 5.35 43.30 -17.90
N GLN A 489 6.27 42.54 -17.24
CA GLN A 489 7.71 42.19 -17.51
C GLN A 489 8.80 43.15 -16.93
N HIS A 490 9.74 42.66 -16.07
CA HIS A 490 11.18 42.42 -16.36
C HIS A 490 12.11 42.19 -15.12
N HIS A 491 13.10 41.27 -15.32
CA HIS A 491 14.49 41.02 -14.82
C HIS A 491 15.02 41.62 -13.49
N SER A 492 16.03 41.08 -12.76
CA SER A 492 17.21 40.21 -12.97
C SER A 492 17.66 39.64 -11.59
N GLY A 493 18.23 38.44 -11.42
CA GLY A 493 19.67 38.12 -11.57
C GLY A 493 20.41 38.06 -10.22
N GLY A 494 21.00 36.91 -9.87
CA GLY A 494 21.92 36.78 -8.71
C GLY A 494 22.03 35.34 -8.18
N GLY A 495 23.15 34.66 -8.49
CA GLY A 495 23.42 33.27 -8.09
C GLY A 495 23.83 33.10 -6.63
N GLN A 496 23.61 31.89 -6.10
CA GLN A 496 24.24 31.38 -4.87
C GLN A 496 24.45 29.87 -5.00
N GLY A 497 25.62 29.42 -4.56
CA GLY A 497 25.99 28.01 -4.47
C GLY A 497 25.06 27.25 -3.52
N GLN A 498 24.74 26.01 -3.90
CA GLN A 498 23.98 25.07 -3.09
C GLN A 498 24.81 24.64 -1.88
N GLN A 499 24.47 25.16 -0.71
CA GLN A 499 24.65 24.44 0.54
C GLN A 499 23.45 23.50 0.68
N ASN A 500 23.69 22.19 0.66
CA ASN A 500 22.68 21.20 1.00
C ASN A 500 22.30 21.38 2.47
N SER A 501 21.08 21.85 2.72
CA SER A 501 20.49 21.90 4.06
C SER A 501 20.06 20.49 4.49
N PRO A 502 20.29 20.09 5.74
CA PRO A 502 19.91 18.78 6.26
C PRO A 502 18.38 18.68 6.41
N LEU A 503 17.77 17.61 5.87
CA LEU A 503 16.32 17.37 5.94
C LEU A 503 15.96 16.49 7.15
N VAL A 504 15.00 16.91 7.96
CA VAL A 504 14.42 16.13 9.07
C VAL A 504 12.97 15.73 8.78
N LEU A 505 12.68 14.42 8.86
CA LEU A 505 11.38 13.88 8.51
C LEU A 505 10.62 13.37 9.74
N ALA A 506 9.39 13.83 9.91
CA ALA A 506 8.44 13.29 10.88
C ALA A 506 7.48 12.33 10.19
N LYS A 507 7.14 11.22 10.83
CA LYS A 507 6.24 10.22 10.25
C LYS A 507 5.27 9.63 11.25
N LEU A 508 3.98 9.66 10.95
CA LEU A 508 2.94 9.06 11.79
C LEU A 508 2.48 7.71 11.21
N SER A 509 2.41 6.67 12.04
CA SER A 509 1.96 5.33 11.65
C SER A 509 1.02 4.76 12.70
N ALA A 510 -0.16 4.31 12.30
CA ALA A 510 -0.86 3.25 13.03
C ALA A 510 -0.13 1.94 12.66
N GLY A 511 0.71 1.42 13.57
CA GLY A 511 1.47 0.19 13.33
C GLY A 511 0.61 -1.05 13.53
N GLY A 512 0.92 -2.13 12.79
CA GLY A 512 0.57 -3.53 13.07
C GLY A 512 1.31 -4.04 14.29
N SER A 513 0.59 -4.61 15.27
CA SER A 513 1.20 -5.19 16.48
C SER A 513 0.98 -6.71 16.46
N PHE A 514 2.09 -7.45 16.54
CA PHE A 514 2.09 -8.89 16.72
C PHE A 514 2.24 -9.21 18.21
N SER A 515 1.19 -9.79 18.79
CA SER A 515 1.25 -10.42 20.11
C SER A 515 2.24 -11.61 20.08
N ARG A 516 3.27 -11.55 20.94
CA ARG A 516 3.98 -12.74 21.43
C ARG A 516 3.43 -13.06 22.82
N TYR A 517 2.75 -14.20 22.95
CA TYR A 517 2.67 -14.88 24.24
C TYR A 517 3.98 -15.66 24.42
N ARG A 518 4.81 -15.21 25.37
CA ARG A 518 5.82 -16.08 26.01
C ARG A 518 5.09 -16.95 27.03
N LEU A 519 5.40 -18.24 27.06
CA LEU A 519 5.58 -18.92 28.34
C LEU A 519 7.00 -18.66 28.83
#